data_AF-A0A392MWE3-F1
#
_entry.id   AF-A0A392MWE3-F1
#
_cell.length_a   1.000
_cell.length_b   1.000
_cell.length_c   1.000
_cell.angle_alpha   90.00
_cell.angle_beta   90.00
_cell.angle_gamma   90.00
#
_symmetry.space_group_name_H-M   'P 1'
#
loop_
_entity.id
_entity.type
_entity.pdbx_description
1 polymer ?
#
loop_
_entity_poly.entity_id
_entity_poly.type
_entity_poly.pdbx_seq_one_letter_code
_entity_poly.pdbx_strand_id
1 'polypeptide(L)'
;MNISGTNSNLSYRGQTQVQVGGSPVFKVERKLGKGGFGQVFVGRRVTGGNDRLNGPGATEVALKFEHRNSKGCNYGPPYEWQVYNTLGGSHGIPKVHYKGRQGEYYVMVMDMLGPSLWD
;
A
#
# COMPACT_ATOMS: atom_id res chain seq x y z
N MET A 1 30.46 -25.15 -4.86
CA MET A 1 29.07 -25.20 -4.39
C MET A 1 28.86 -23.94 -3.55
N ASN A 2 28.51 -22.81 -4.17
CA ASN A 2 28.30 -21.55 -3.46
C ASN A 2 26.83 -21.15 -3.61
N ILE A 3 26.10 -21.19 -2.50
CA ILE A 3 24.73 -20.73 -2.40
C ILE A 3 24.82 -19.24 -2.06
N SER A 4 24.74 -18.37 -3.07
CA SER A 4 24.55 -16.93 -2.88
C SER A 4 23.13 -16.70 -2.34
N GLY A 5 23.02 -16.57 -1.03
CA GLY A 5 21.82 -16.11 -0.37
C GLY A 5 21.47 -14.70 -0.84
N THR A 6 20.50 -14.58 -1.74
CA THR A 6 19.90 -13.30 -2.08
C THR A 6 18.98 -12.88 -0.95
N ASN A 7 19.34 -11.80 -0.27
CA ASN A 7 18.45 -11.07 0.64
C ASN A 7 17.24 -10.57 -0.17
N SER A 8 16.15 -11.34 -0.20
CA SER A 8 14.96 -11.11 -1.01
C SER A 8 13.99 -10.07 -0.42
N ASN A 9 14.51 -9.11 0.34
CA ASN A 9 13.73 -8.04 0.98
C ASN A 9 14.12 -6.68 0.40
N LEU A 10 13.41 -6.19 -0.64
CA LEU A 10 13.07 -4.77 -0.89
C LEU A 10 12.73 -4.40 -2.35
N SER A 11 12.58 -5.34 -3.29
CA SER A 11 12.08 -4.97 -4.62
C SER A 11 10.75 -5.64 -4.93
N TYR A 12 9.66 -4.89 -4.74
CA TYR A 12 8.48 -5.13 -5.57
C TYR A 12 8.83 -4.75 -7.02
N ARG A 13 9.49 -5.66 -7.74
CA ARG A 13 9.81 -5.59 -9.18
C ARG A 13 10.18 -4.19 -9.71
N GLY A 14 11.05 -3.45 -9.02
CA GLY A 14 11.58 -2.15 -9.47
C GLY A 14 10.73 -0.91 -9.18
N GLN A 15 9.55 -1.03 -8.56
CA GLN A 15 8.79 0.14 -8.10
C GLN A 15 9.37 0.68 -6.79
N THR A 16 10.20 1.72 -6.89
CA THR A 16 10.76 2.44 -5.74
C THR A 16 9.89 3.61 -5.29
N GLN A 17 8.98 4.07 -6.16
CA GLN A 17 8.08 5.18 -5.90
C GLN A 17 6.68 4.92 -6.44
N VAL A 18 5.69 5.48 -5.74
CA VAL A 18 4.28 5.40 -6.07
C VAL A 18 3.65 6.78 -6.16
N GLN A 19 2.81 6.96 -7.17
CA GLN A 19 1.90 8.11 -7.28
C GLN A 19 0.61 7.67 -7.98
N VAL A 20 -0.53 7.80 -7.30
CA VAL A 20 -1.83 7.34 -7.80
C VAL A 20 -2.95 8.31 -7.44
N GLY A 21 -3.95 8.45 -8.30
CA GLY A 21 -5.16 9.21 -7.98
C GLY A 21 -4.91 10.66 -7.52
N GLY A 22 -3.87 11.32 -8.04
CA GLY A 22 -3.48 12.67 -7.63
C GLY A 22 -2.72 12.75 -6.31
N SER A 23 -2.26 11.63 -5.76
CA SER A 23 -1.49 11.60 -4.52
C SER A 23 -0.15 12.35 -4.63
N PRO A 24 0.46 12.71 -3.49
CA PRO A 24 1.90 12.94 -3.44
C PRO A 24 2.69 11.72 -3.92
N VAL A 25 3.97 11.93 -4.23
CA VAL A 25 4.89 10.82 -4.49
C VAL A 25 5.30 10.19 -3.16
N PHE A 26 5.18 8.87 -3.06
CA PHE A 26 5.63 8.09 -1.92
C PHE A 26 6.77 7.16 -2.34
N LYS A 27 7.86 7.15 -1.58
CA LYS A 27 8.90 6.12 -1.68
C LYS A 27 8.40 4.85 -1.00
N VAL A 28 8.54 3.72 -1.68
CA VAL A 28 8.22 2.39 -1.13
C VAL A 28 9.38 1.94 -0.24
N GLU A 29 9.09 1.61 1.01
CA GLU A 29 10.08 1.18 1.99
C GLU A 29 9.83 -0.27 2.44
N ARG A 30 10.05 -0.55 3.73
CA ARG A 30 9.94 -1.91 4.27
C ARG A 30 8.53 -2.48 4.10
N LYS A 31 8.46 -3.79 3.92
CA LYS A 31 7.21 -4.53 3.88
C LYS A 31 6.58 -4.59 5.28
N LEU A 32 5.27 -4.39 5.35
CA LEU A 32 4.45 -4.55 6.56
C LEU A 32 3.83 -5.96 6.62
N GLY A 33 3.39 -6.50 5.49
CA GLY A 33 2.75 -7.81 5.46
C GLY A 33 2.42 -8.32 4.06
N LYS A 34 1.97 -9.57 3.99
CA LYS A 34 1.45 -10.21 2.78
C LYS A 34 0.27 -11.10 3.15
N GLY A 35 -0.81 -11.01 2.39
CA GLY A 35 -1.97 -11.88 2.52
C GLY A 35 -2.49 -12.34 1.16
N GLY A 36 -3.67 -12.98 1.15
CA GLY A 36 -4.35 -13.38 -0.10
C GLY A 36 -4.72 -12.21 -1.00
N PHE A 37 -4.86 -11.02 -0.42
CA PHE A 37 -5.27 -9.76 -1.05
C PHE A 37 -4.07 -8.83 -1.31
N GLY A 38 -2.91 -9.40 -1.67
CA GLY A 38 -1.73 -8.62 -2.01
C GLY A 38 -0.77 -8.34 -0.86
N GLN A 39 0.03 -7.29 -1.02
CA GLN A 39 1.19 -6.99 -0.16
C GLN A 39 1.14 -5.55 0.32
N VAL A 40 1.53 -5.33 1.57
CA VAL A 40 1.47 -4.03 2.22
C VAL A 40 2.88 -3.59 2.59
N PHE A 41 3.20 -2.33 2.33
CA PHE A 41 4.49 -1.70 2.58
C PHE A 41 4.31 -0.40 3.32
N VAL A 42 5.36 0.08 3.97
CA VAL A 42 5.46 1.48 4.38
C VAL A 42 5.74 2.33 3.14
N GLY A 43 4.99 3.40 2.98
CA GLY A 43 5.27 4.48 2.06
C GLY A 43 5.71 5.71 2.81
N ARG A 44 6.80 6.36 2.38
CA ARG A 44 7.25 7.64 2.91
C ARG A 44 7.06 8.73 1.88
N ARG A 45 6.35 9.80 2.24
CA ARG A 45 6.12 10.93 1.33
C ARG A 45 7.45 11.58 0.96
N VAL A 46 7.65 11.85 -0.34
CA VAL A 46 8.92 12.41 -0.84
C VAL A 46 9.00 13.92 -0.60
N THR A 47 7.88 14.64 -0.73
CA THR A 47 7.81 16.10 -0.53
C THR A 47 6.57 16.53 0.21
N GLY A 48 6.74 17.42 1.19
CA GLY A 48 5.66 17.94 2.04
C GLY A 48 5.16 16.91 3.08
N GLY A 49 4.19 17.33 3.89
CA GLY A 49 3.66 16.56 5.02
C GLY A 49 3.86 17.30 6.33
N ASN A 50 2.87 17.22 7.21
CA ASN A 50 2.81 17.96 8.47
C ASN A 50 2.35 17.07 9.64
N ASP A 51 1.75 15.92 9.36
CA ASP A 51 1.43 14.88 10.33
C ASP A 51 2.36 13.70 10.12
N ARG A 52 2.77 13.02 11.20
CA ARG A 52 3.62 11.82 11.09
C ARG A 52 2.81 10.57 10.74
N LEU A 53 1.55 10.47 11.17
CA LEU A 53 0.87 9.17 11.24
C LEU A 53 -0.49 9.10 10.55
N ASN A 54 -1.22 10.23 10.43
CA ASN A 54 -2.63 10.16 10.01
C ASN A 54 -3.03 11.19 8.95
N GLY A 55 -4.02 10.82 8.13
CA GLY A 55 -4.64 11.73 7.17
C GLY A 55 -3.84 11.94 5.86
N PRO A 56 -4.38 12.75 4.93
CA PRO A 56 -3.76 13.00 3.62
C PRO A 56 -2.42 13.76 3.69
N GLY A 57 -2.13 14.37 4.84
CA GLY A 57 -0.86 15.05 5.14
C GLY A 57 0.21 14.16 5.77
N ALA A 58 -0.08 12.86 6.00
CA ALA A 58 0.82 11.96 6.70
C ALA A 58 2.16 11.78 5.99
N THR A 59 3.23 11.77 6.79
CA THR A 59 4.61 11.54 6.33
C THR A 59 4.83 10.07 6.02
N GLU A 60 4.20 9.19 6.79
CA GLU A 60 4.22 7.74 6.59
C GLU A 60 2.79 7.21 6.38
N VAL A 61 2.66 6.29 5.44
CA VAL A 61 1.39 5.68 5.02
C VAL A 61 1.58 4.19 4.80
N ALA A 62 0.49 3.42 4.86
CA ALA A 62 0.52 2.06 4.34
C ALA A 62 0.19 2.08 2.83
N LEU A 63 1.00 1.37 2.05
CA LEU A 63 0.84 1.16 0.62
C LEU A 63 0.44 -0.29 0.36
N LYS A 64 -0.80 -0.52 -0.06
CA LYS A 64 -1.29 -1.85 -0.42
C LYS A 64 -1.25 -2.02 -1.93
N PHE A 65 -0.55 -3.07 -2.38
CA PHE A 65 -0.41 -3.43 -3.79
C PHE A 65 -1.11 -4.75 -4.07
N GLU A 66 -2.02 -4.74 -5.04
CA GLU A 66 -2.57 -5.94 -5.66
C GLU A 66 -2.19 -5.99 -7.14
N HIS A 67 -1.66 -7.13 -7.57
CA HIS A 67 -1.36 -7.35 -8.97
C HIS A 67 -2.67 -7.51 -9.74
N ARG A 68 -2.77 -6.93 -10.94
CA ARG A 68 -3.97 -7.00 -11.79
C ARG A 68 -4.43 -8.44 -12.13
N ASN A 69 -3.51 -9.40 -12.09
CA ASN A 69 -3.80 -10.82 -12.35
C ASN A 69 -4.05 -11.62 -11.05
N SER A 70 -4.09 -10.96 -9.89
CA SER A 70 -4.48 -11.61 -8.64
C SER A 70 -5.95 -12.00 -8.68
N LYS A 71 -6.32 -13.03 -7.91
CA LYS A 71 -7.72 -13.43 -7.71
C LYS A 71 -8.55 -12.22 -7.26
N GLY A 72 -9.66 -11.95 -7.96
CA GLY A 72 -10.53 -10.81 -7.66
C GLY A 72 -10.26 -9.53 -8.48
N CYS A 73 -9.22 -9.49 -9.31
CA CYS A 73 -8.91 -8.34 -10.19
C CYS A 73 -9.32 -8.53 -11.67
N ASN A 74 -10.00 -9.63 -12.02
CA ASN A 74 -10.28 -10.01 -13.42
C ASN A 74 -11.23 -9.05 -14.16
N TYR A 75 -12.00 -8.23 -13.44
CA TYR A 75 -13.05 -7.39 -14.01
C TYR A 75 -12.90 -5.89 -13.67
N GLY A 76 -11.74 -5.48 -13.16
CA GLY A 76 -11.49 -4.08 -12.78
C GLY A 76 -10.79 -3.96 -11.43
N PRO A 77 -10.91 -2.79 -10.77
CA PRO A 77 -10.33 -2.56 -9.45
C PRO A 77 -10.84 -3.56 -8.41
N PRO A 78 -10.05 -3.86 -7.37
CA PRO A 78 -10.43 -4.81 -6.32
C PRO A 78 -11.74 -4.40 -5.63
N TYR A 79 -12.63 -5.37 -5.37
CA TYR A 79 -13.89 -5.14 -4.64
C TYR A 79 -13.69 -4.46 -3.28
N GLU A 80 -12.55 -4.72 -2.63
CA GLU A 80 -12.14 -4.09 -1.38
C GLU A 80 -12.17 -2.54 -1.44
N TRP A 81 -11.96 -1.94 -2.61
CA TRP A 81 -12.05 -0.49 -2.78
C TRP A 81 -13.44 0.07 -2.49
N GLN A 82 -14.48 -0.72 -2.76
CA GLN A 82 -15.87 -0.35 -2.46
C GLN A 82 -16.17 -0.54 -0.97
N VAL A 83 -15.61 -1.59 -0.36
CA VAL A 83 -15.73 -1.84 1.07
C VAL A 83 -15.14 -0.68 1.88
N TYR A 84 -13.91 -0.25 1.59
CA TYR A 84 -13.32 0.92 2.26
C TYR A 84 -14.06 2.22 1.95
N ASN A 85 -14.68 2.36 0.78
CA ASN A 85 -15.49 3.54 0.48
C ASN A 85 -16.76 3.61 1.32
N THR A 86 -17.30 2.44 1.69
CA THR A 86 -18.52 2.31 2.50
C THR A 86 -18.21 2.41 3.99
N LEU A 87 -17.10 1.81 4.43
CA LEU A 87 -16.71 1.75 5.84
C LEU A 87 -15.82 2.91 6.30
N GLY A 88 -15.26 3.68 5.36
CA GLY A 88 -14.33 4.78 5.64
C GLY A 88 -14.93 5.79 6.62
N GLY A 89 -14.29 5.96 7.78
CA GLY A 89 -14.79 6.80 8.87
C GLY A 89 -15.35 6.03 10.06
N SER A 90 -15.51 4.70 9.95
CA SER A 90 -15.83 3.84 11.10
C SER A 90 -14.60 3.69 12.00
N HIS A 91 -14.81 3.77 13.32
CA HIS A 91 -13.74 3.59 14.29
C HIS A 91 -13.07 2.23 14.13
N GLY A 92 -11.72 2.20 14.11
CA GLY A 92 -10.94 0.97 13.96
C GLY A 92 -10.75 0.49 12.52
N ILE A 93 -11.33 1.15 11.51
CA ILE A 93 -11.10 0.84 10.09
C ILE A 93 -10.13 1.87 9.47
N PRO A 94 -8.98 1.45 8.93
CA PRO A 94 -8.04 2.36 8.27
C PRO A 94 -8.69 3.15 7.13
N LYS A 95 -8.45 4.46 7.06
CA LYS A 95 -8.96 5.30 5.97
C LYS A 95 -8.08 5.14 4.73
N VAL A 96 -8.72 5.05 3.56
CA VAL A 96 -8.05 5.14 2.26
C VAL A 96 -8.06 6.60 1.80
N HIS A 97 -6.88 7.18 1.58
CA HIS A 97 -6.70 8.57 1.15
C HIS A 97 -6.63 8.69 -0.37
N TYR A 98 -5.93 7.76 -1.01
CA TYR A 98 -5.76 7.72 -2.46
C TYR A 98 -5.82 6.28 -2.96
N LYS A 99 -6.31 6.10 -4.18
CA LYS A 99 -6.30 4.81 -4.86
C LYS A 99 -6.17 5.00 -6.35
N GLY A 100 -5.56 4.05 -7.03
CA GLY A 100 -5.40 4.09 -8.48
C GLY A 100 -4.56 2.94 -8.99
N ARG A 101 -4.13 3.06 -10.24
CA ARG A 101 -3.31 2.05 -10.91
C ARG A 101 -1.95 2.65 -11.23
N GLN A 102 -0.90 1.87 -11.03
CA GLN A 102 0.45 2.22 -11.48
C GLN A 102 1.16 0.96 -11.98
N GLY A 103 1.47 0.95 -13.28
CA GLY A 103 1.91 -0.26 -13.97
C GLY A 103 0.87 -1.38 -13.85
N GLU A 104 1.32 -2.57 -13.48
CA GLU A 104 0.49 -3.78 -13.36
C GLU A 104 -0.21 -3.91 -11.99
N TYR A 105 -0.18 -2.87 -11.15
CA TYR A 105 -0.70 -2.91 -9.81
C TYR A 105 -1.85 -1.92 -9.59
N TYR A 106 -2.88 -2.40 -8.90
CA TYR A 106 -3.81 -1.55 -8.16
C TYR A 106 -3.17 -1.20 -6.82
N VAL A 107 -3.15 0.09 -6.50
CA VAL A 107 -2.49 0.62 -5.32
C VAL A 107 -3.47 1.43 -4.48
N MET A 108 -3.47 1.18 -3.18
CA MET A 108 -4.15 2.02 -2.18
C MET A 108 -3.12 2.66 -1.26
N VAL A 109 -3.33 3.95 -0.99
CA VAL A 109 -2.64 4.73 0.01
C VAL A 109 -3.60 4.94 1.17
N MET A 110 -3.23 4.46 2.35
CA MET A 110 -4.11 4.41 3.51
C MET A 110 -3.37 4.80 4.80
N ASP A 111 -4.13 5.02 5.88
CA ASP A 111 -3.55 5.23 7.21
C ASP A 111 -2.53 4.15 7.56
N MET A 112 -1.54 4.51 8.36
CA MET A 112 -0.58 3.53 8.87
C MET A 112 -1.28 2.46 9.70
N LEU A 113 -0.95 1.20 9.42
CA LEU A 113 -1.48 0.06 10.13
C LEU A 113 -0.72 -0.18 11.43
N GLY A 114 -1.45 -0.53 12.49
CA GLY A 114 -0.88 -1.09 13.71
C GLY A 114 -0.26 -2.49 13.48
N PRO A 115 0.35 -3.08 14.53
CA PRO A 115 0.84 -4.45 14.48
C PRO A 115 -0.28 -5.41 14.08
N SER A 116 0.09 -6.52 13.44
CA SER A 116 -0.90 -7.53 13.07
C SER A 116 -1.44 -8.19 14.35
N LEU A 117 -2.68 -8.68 14.33
CA LEU A 117 -3.30 -9.36 15.48
C LEU A 117 -2.58 -10.66 15.90
N TRP A 118 -1.62 -11.12 15.09
CA TRP A 118 -0.91 -12.38 15.25
C TRP A 118 0.58 -12.19 15.59
N ASP A 119 1.02 -10.94 15.81
CA ASP A 119 2.37 -10.62 16.32
C ASP A 119 2.44 -10.63 17.85
#